data_AF-A0A350I191-F1
#
_entry.id   AF-A0A350I191-F1
#
_cell.length_a   1.000
_cell.length_b   1.000
_cell.length_c   1.000
_cell.angle_alpha   90.00
_cell.angle_beta   90.00
_cell.angle_gamma   90.00
#
_symmetry.space_group_name_H-M   'P 1'
#
loop_
_entity.id
_entity.type
_entity.pdbx_description
1 polymer ?
#
loop_
_entity_poly.entity_id
_entity_poly.type
_entity_poly.pdbx_seq_one_letter_code
_entity_poly.pdbx_strand_id
1 'polypeptide(L)'
;MKKSLSFAVCFLFTAGGMTIAEDWKLKELAYDNPGLTVDLGVGLWAWPLPMDYDSDGDMDLLVSCPDKPSNGTYFFENPGTEKGEKLPVFKP
;
A
#
# COMPACT_ATOMS: atom_id res chain seq x y z
N MET A 1 -38.94 -59.61 -24.79
CA MET A 1 -39.61 -58.33 -25.09
C MET A 1 -39.93 -57.71 -23.73
N LYS A 2 -39.44 -56.57 -23.25
CA LYS A 2 -39.08 -55.30 -23.88
C LYS A 2 -37.91 -54.69 -23.09
N LYS A 3 -36.95 -54.10 -23.82
CA LYS A 3 -35.80 -53.36 -23.29
C LYS A 3 -36.29 -51.96 -22.87
N SER A 4 -35.89 -51.45 -21.71
CA SER A 4 -35.94 -50.00 -21.45
C SER A 4 -34.56 -49.54 -21.00
N LEU A 5 -33.79 -49.17 -22.02
CA LEU A 5 -32.54 -48.43 -21.94
C LEU A 5 -32.91 -46.99 -21.53
N SER A 6 -32.64 -46.60 -20.27
CA SER A 6 -32.67 -45.18 -19.89
C SER A 6 -31.27 -44.62 -19.95
N PHE A 7 -31.15 -43.61 -20.80
CA PHE A 7 -29.95 -42.95 -21.28
C PHE A 7 -29.39 -42.06 -20.16
N ALA A 8 -28.14 -42.30 -19.74
CA ALA A 8 -27.42 -41.40 -18.86
C ALA A 8 -27.11 -40.10 -19.62
N VAL A 9 -27.78 -39.01 -19.27
CA VAL A 9 -27.43 -37.68 -19.77
C VAL A 9 -26.29 -37.15 -18.90
N CYS A 10 -25.05 -37.45 -19.30
CA CYS A 10 -23.88 -36.73 -18.81
C CYS A 10 -23.93 -35.29 -19.34
N PHE A 11 -24.32 -34.35 -18.48
CA PHE A 11 -24.08 -32.93 -18.73
C PHE A 11 -22.58 -32.68 -18.58
N LEU A 12 -21.85 -32.74 -19.69
CA LEU A 12 -20.50 -32.21 -19.78
C LEU A 12 -20.61 -30.67 -19.68
N PHE A 13 -20.58 -30.16 -18.45
CA PHE A 13 -20.31 -28.76 -18.19
C PHE A 13 -18.87 -28.51 -18.64
N THR A 14 -18.71 -28.05 -19.88
CA THR A 14 -17.46 -27.48 -20.34
C THR A 14 -17.21 -26.24 -19.50
N ALA A 15 -16.40 -26.41 -18.44
CA ALA A 15 -15.77 -25.31 -17.75
C ALA A 15 -14.83 -24.65 -18.77
N GLY A 16 -15.38 -23.73 -19.57
CA GLY A 16 -14.60 -22.74 -20.28
C GLY A 16 -13.79 -22.02 -19.22
N GLY A 17 -12.50 -22.30 -19.17
CA GLY A 17 -11.57 -21.62 -18.28
C GLY A 17 -11.69 -20.13 -18.54
N MET A 18 -12.30 -19.42 -17.59
CA MET A 18 -12.29 -17.97 -17.57
C MET A 18 -10.84 -17.59 -17.27
N THR A 19 -10.09 -17.24 -18.31
CA THR A 19 -8.78 -16.64 -18.13
C THR A 19 -9.02 -15.30 -17.46
N ILE A 20 -8.68 -15.17 -16.17
CA ILE A 20 -8.48 -13.85 -15.57
C ILE A 20 -7.28 -13.28 -16.33
N ALA A 21 -7.56 -12.48 -17.35
CA ALA A 21 -6.54 -11.68 -17.98
C ALA A 21 -6.02 -10.74 -16.90
N GLU A 22 -4.77 -10.93 -16.48
CA GLU A 22 -4.15 -10.03 -15.51
C GLU A 22 -4.16 -8.61 -16.08
N ASP A 23 -4.76 -7.70 -15.33
CA ASP A 23 -4.83 -6.28 -15.68
C ASP A 23 -3.50 -5.61 -15.31
N TRP A 24 -2.43 -6.02 -16.01
CA TRP A 24 -1.07 -5.51 -15.83
C TRP A 24 -0.86 -4.13 -16.48
N LYS A 25 -1.92 -3.49 -16.97
CA LYS A 25 -1.81 -2.15 -17.56
C LYS A 25 -1.49 -1.13 -16.49
N LEU A 26 -0.61 -0.19 -16.85
CA LEU A 26 -0.32 0.99 -16.05
C LEU A 26 -1.62 1.76 -15.82
N LYS A 27 -2.07 1.82 -14.57
CA LYS A 27 -3.18 2.64 -14.11
C LYS A 27 -2.62 3.91 -13.52
N GLU A 28 -3.16 5.04 -13.96
CA GLU A 28 -2.85 6.31 -13.33
C GLU A 28 -3.29 6.27 -11.85
N LEU A 29 -2.42 6.74 -10.96
CA LEU A 29 -2.74 6.82 -9.55
C LEU A 29 -3.70 7.98 -9.31
N ALA A 30 -4.70 7.76 -8.45
CA ALA A 30 -5.54 8.86 -7.99
C ALA A 30 -4.67 9.91 -7.28
N TYR A 31 -4.97 11.19 -7.50
CA TYR A 31 -4.30 12.33 -6.89
C TYR A 31 -5.34 13.19 -6.15
N ASP A 32 -4.87 14.18 -5.38
CA ASP A 32 -5.71 15.12 -4.61
C ASP A 32 -6.64 14.42 -3.60
N ASN A 33 -6.04 13.86 -2.55
CA ASN A 33 -6.78 13.27 -1.44
C ASN A 33 -6.93 14.30 -0.29
N PRO A 34 -8.05 15.05 -0.20
CA PRO A 34 -8.19 16.14 0.77
C PRO A 34 -8.23 15.68 2.23
N GLY A 35 -8.45 14.39 2.48
CA GLY A 35 -8.43 13.81 3.82
C GLY A 35 -7.05 13.31 4.26
N LEU A 36 -6.03 13.40 3.42
CA LEU A 36 -4.69 12.92 3.73
C LEU A 36 -3.88 13.97 4.50
N THR A 37 -3.35 13.58 5.65
CA THR A 37 -2.34 14.37 6.36
C THR A 37 -1.02 14.33 5.60
N VAL A 38 -0.46 15.50 5.27
CA VAL A 38 0.76 15.66 4.46
C VAL A 38 1.72 16.69 5.09
N ASP A 39 2.14 16.41 6.33
CA ASP A 39 2.92 17.33 7.17
C ASP A 39 4.45 17.12 7.13
N LEU A 40 4.95 16.11 6.41
CA LEU A 40 6.38 15.77 6.36
C LEU A 40 7.13 16.49 5.23
N GLY A 41 7.20 17.82 5.29
CA GLY A 41 7.89 18.65 4.29
C GLY A 41 9.30 19.05 4.73
N VAL A 42 10.34 18.62 4.00
CA VAL A 42 11.76 18.93 4.35
C VAL A 42 12.58 19.65 3.29
N GLY A 43 12.12 19.71 2.03
CA GLY A 43 12.84 20.33 0.92
C GLY A 43 12.95 19.42 -0.32
N LEU A 44 13.72 19.86 -1.31
CA LEU A 44 14.01 19.07 -2.52
C LEU A 44 15.08 18.01 -2.20
N TRP A 45 14.98 16.84 -2.84
CA TRP A 45 15.94 15.74 -2.65
C TRP A 45 16.06 15.28 -1.20
N ALA A 46 14.93 14.88 -0.62
CA ALA A 46 14.89 14.23 0.69
C ALA A 46 15.51 12.82 0.62
N TRP A 47 16.34 12.49 1.60
CA TRP A 47 16.91 11.15 1.81
C TRP A 47 16.33 10.58 3.10
N PRO A 48 15.22 9.82 3.03
CA PRO A 48 14.59 9.23 4.21
C PRO A 48 15.42 8.05 4.75
N LEU A 49 15.56 8.00 6.07
CA LEU A 49 16.26 6.96 6.82
C LEU A 49 15.32 6.42 7.91
N PRO A 50 14.58 5.33 7.63
CA PRO A 50 13.76 4.68 8.65
C PRO A 50 14.66 4.02 9.69
N MET A 51 14.53 4.42 10.95
CA MET A 51 15.27 3.84 12.08
C MET A 51 14.58 4.17 13.41
N ASP A 52 14.72 3.30 14.39
CA ASP A 52 14.40 3.59 15.80
C ASP A 52 15.48 4.53 16.34
N TYR A 53 15.21 5.85 16.31
CA TYR A 53 16.22 6.87 16.61
C TYR A 53 16.28 7.19 18.10
N ASP A 54 15.12 7.21 18.76
CA ASP A 54 15.00 7.57 20.17
C ASP A 54 15.10 6.35 21.13
N SER A 55 15.13 5.13 20.58
CA SER A 55 15.21 3.85 21.30
C SER A 55 13.96 3.46 22.07
N ASP A 56 12.77 3.90 21.64
CA ASP A 56 11.50 3.52 22.24
C ASP A 56 10.92 2.20 21.68
N GLY A 57 11.53 1.66 20.63
CA GLY A 57 11.20 0.39 20.02
C GLY A 57 10.25 0.48 18.82
N ASP A 58 9.91 1.69 18.39
CA ASP A 58 9.20 1.92 17.14
C ASP A 58 10.10 2.55 16.05
N MET A 59 9.61 2.58 14.81
CA MET A 59 10.41 3.01 13.67
C MET A 59 10.12 4.47 13.32
N ASP A 60 11.04 5.35 13.69
CA ASP A 60 11.02 6.76 13.33
C ASP A 60 11.44 7.01 11.88
N LEU A 61 11.40 8.30 11.52
CA LEU A 61 11.89 8.80 10.26
C LEU A 61 12.87 9.96 10.46
N LEU A 62 14.16 9.68 10.26
CA LEU A 62 15.13 10.73 9.98
C LEU A 62 15.12 11.08 8.50
N VAL A 63 15.31 12.36 8.19
CA VAL A 63 15.45 12.81 6.81
C VAL A 63 16.63 13.75 6.67
N SER A 64 17.61 13.35 5.87
CA SER A 64 18.68 14.24 5.44
C SER A 64 18.26 14.96 4.17
N CYS A 65 18.32 16.28 4.17
CA CYS A 65 18.01 17.10 3.00
C CYS A 65 19.11 18.15 2.80
N PRO A 66 20.02 17.97 1.81
CA PRO A 66 21.09 18.92 1.57
C PRO A 66 20.67 20.13 0.70
N ASP A 67 19.47 20.12 0.13
CA ASP A 67 19.07 21.05 -0.95
C ASP A 67 18.23 22.24 -0.44
N LYS A 68 17.45 22.84 -1.33
CA LYS A 68 16.61 24.02 -1.16
C LYS A 68 15.13 23.64 -1.13
N PRO A 69 14.25 24.51 -0.60
CA PRO A 69 14.55 25.77 0.08
C PRO A 69 15.14 25.58 1.49
N SER A 70 15.00 24.40 2.08
CA SER A 70 15.40 24.10 3.44
C SER A 70 16.46 23.00 3.45
N ASN A 71 17.55 23.22 4.19
CA ASN A 71 18.63 22.26 4.35
C ASN A 71 18.74 21.80 5.81
N GLY A 72 19.08 20.54 6.03
CA GLY A 72 19.31 20.01 7.37
C GLY A 72 19.00 18.54 7.53
N THR A 73 19.05 18.11 8.79
CA THR A 73 18.57 16.82 9.25
C THR A 73 17.29 17.07 10.03
N TYR A 74 16.22 16.40 9.62
CA TYR A 74 14.92 16.46 10.24
C TYR A 74 14.64 15.14 10.94
N PHE A 75 13.99 15.23 12.08
CA PHE A 75 13.52 14.09 12.84
C PHE A 75 12.01 14.15 12.89
N PHE A 76 11.38 13.03 12.55
CA PHE A 76 9.96 12.83 12.68
C PHE A 76 9.74 11.63 13.59
N GLU A 77 9.15 11.91 14.74
CA GLU A 77 8.80 10.92 15.74
C GLU A 77 7.60 10.11 15.26
N ASN A 78 7.67 8.79 15.34
CA ASN A 78 6.49 7.94 15.26
C ASN A 78 5.94 7.74 16.69
N PRO A 79 4.72 8.22 17.02
CA PRO A 79 4.16 8.06 18.35
C PRO A 79 3.38 6.74 18.54
N GLY A 80 3.65 5.76 17.68
CA GLY A 80 2.80 4.60 17.46
C GLY A 80 1.51 4.86 16.66
N THR A 81 0.74 3.80 16.45
CA THR A 81 -0.52 3.85 15.69
C THR A 81 -1.73 3.90 16.63
N GLU A 82 -2.62 4.87 16.41
CA GLU A 82 -3.87 4.95 17.16
C GLU A 82 -4.80 3.76 16.88
N LYS A 83 -5.68 3.44 17.84
CA LYS A 83 -6.58 2.31 17.71
C LYS A 83 -7.58 2.53 16.57
N GLY A 84 -7.47 1.73 15.53
CA GLY A 84 -8.34 1.78 14.35
C GLY A 84 -7.64 2.34 13.12
N GLU A 85 -6.48 2.96 13.29
CA GLU A 85 -5.64 3.41 12.18
C GLU A 85 -4.73 2.29 11.68
N LYS A 86 -4.35 2.39 10.40
CA LYS A 86 -3.46 1.40 9.74
C LYS A 86 -2.00 1.83 9.73
N LEU A 87 -1.74 3.14 9.81
CA LEU A 87 -0.42 3.74 9.72
C LEU A 87 -0.32 4.85 10.79
N PRO A 88 0.87 5.11 11.34
CA PRO A 88 1.07 6.20 12.28
C PRO A 88 1.02 7.57 11.58
N VAL A 89 0.69 8.59 12.36
CA VAL A 89 0.87 10.00 11.97
C VAL A 89 2.08 10.51 12.73
N PHE A 90 3.13 10.84 11.98
CA PHE A 90 4.40 11.30 12.53
C PHE A 90 4.26 12.69 13.15
N LYS A 91 5.04 12.97 14.20
CA LYS A 91 5.15 14.30 14.80
C LYS A 91 6.43 15.00 14.30
N PRO A 92 6.38 16.30 14.00
CA PRO A 92 7.56 17.11 13.63
C PRO A 92 8.45 17.48 14.82
#